data_AF-A0A945L261-F1
#
_entry.id   AF-A0A945L261-F1
#
_cell.length_a   1.000
_cell.length_b   1.000
_cell.length_c   1.000
_cell.angle_alpha   90.00
_cell.angle_beta   90.00
_cell.angle_gamma   90.00
#
_symmetry.space_group_name_H-M   'P 1'
#
loop_
_entity.id
_entity.type
_entity.pdbx_description
1 polymer ?
#
loop_
_entity_poly.entity_id
_entity_poly.type
_entity_poly.pdbx_seq_one_letter_code
_entity_poly.pdbx_strand_id
1 'polypeptide(L)'
;MKTTVDIDDELLIAAKATAARRRTTLKAVVEHALQREIQAVGRQGITTTKTCFEMNDRGLPQLTRHGGEKVTSEMVYKLMDKEGI
;
A
#
# COMPACT_ATOMS: atom_id res chain seq x y z
N MET A 1 10.80 0.61 22.41
CA MET A 1 11.35 -0.49 23.23
C MET A 1 12.62 -1.00 22.55
N LYS A 2 13.61 -1.52 23.29
CA LYS A 2 14.81 -2.14 22.70
C LYS A 2 14.61 -3.65 22.69
N THR A 3 14.79 -4.25 21.52
CA THR A 3 14.64 -5.70 21.32
C THR A 3 15.86 -6.18 20.54
N THR A 4 16.41 -7.32 20.93
CA THR A 4 17.49 -8.01 20.21
C THR A 4 16.86 -9.15 19.43
N VAL A 5 17.18 -9.26 18.14
CA VAL A 5 16.69 -10.28 17.22
C VAL A 5 17.87 -10.85 16.45
N ASP A 6 17.83 -12.15 16.17
CA ASP A 6 18.81 -12.79 15.30
C ASP A 6 18.37 -12.62 13.84
N ILE A 7 19.30 -12.18 12.98
CA ILE A 7 19.05 -11.84 11.58
C ILE A 7 20.28 -12.25 10.78
N ASP A 8 20.06 -12.91 9.65
CA ASP A 8 21.11 -13.24 8.69
C ASP A 8 21.91 -11.99 8.24
N ASP A 9 23.23 -12.14 8.11
CA ASP A 9 24.13 -11.06 7.75
C ASP A 9 23.82 -10.47 6.37
N GLU A 10 23.44 -11.30 5.38
CA GLU A 10 23.08 -10.81 4.05
C GLU A 10 21.83 -9.94 4.11
N LEU A 11 20.85 -10.34 4.93
CA LEU A 11 19.62 -9.58 5.15
C LEU A 11 19.90 -8.26 5.86
N LEU A 12 20.80 -8.25 6.84
CA LEU A 12 21.23 -7.05 7.54
C LEU A 12 21.95 -6.07 6.59
N ILE A 13 22.81 -6.57 5.70
CA ILE A 13 23.49 -5.77 4.67
C ILE A 13 22.45 -5.14 3.72
N ALA A 14 21.51 -5.94 3.22
CA ALA A 14 20.44 -5.44 2.34
C ALA A 14 19.56 -4.37 3.02
N ALA A 15 19.25 -4.56 4.31
CA ALA A 15 18.49 -3.60 5.10
C ALA A 15 19.24 -2.27 5.26
N LYS A 16 20.55 -2.30 5.55
CA LYS A 16 21.40 -1.09 5.63
C LYS A 16 21.46 -0.35 4.30
N ALA A 17 21.64 -1.08 3.19
CA ALA A 17 21.63 -0.48 1.84
C ALA A 17 20.29 0.18 1.51
N THR A 18 19.19 -0.41 1.99
CA THR A 18 17.84 0.16 1.82
C THR A 18 17.66 1.43 2.64
N ALA A 19 18.15 1.44 3.88
CA ALA A 19 18.10 2.62 4.74
C ALA A 19 18.85 3.80 4.11
N ALA A 20 20.06 3.55 3.58
CA ALA A 20 20.86 4.55 2.87
C ALA A 20 20.13 5.09 1.63
N ARG A 21 19.59 4.20 0.78
CA ARG A 21 18.83 4.58 -0.42
C ARG A 21 17.63 5.45 -0.12
N ARG A 22 16.91 5.16 0.97
CA ARG A 22 15.71 5.90 1.41
C ARG A 22 16.04 7.12 2.28
N ARG A 23 17.32 7.42 2.53
CA ARG A 23 17.78 8.48 3.45
C ARG A 23 17.11 8.39 4.82
N THR A 24 17.01 7.17 5.36
CA THR A 24 16.38 6.89 6.65
C THR A 24 17.26 5.97 7.49
N THR A 25 16.81 5.64 8.70
CA THR A 25 17.56 4.79 9.64
C THR A 25 17.20 3.31 9.47
N LEU A 26 18.14 2.42 9.81
CA LEU A 26 17.87 0.97 9.85
C LEU A 26 16.67 0.65 10.76
N LYS A 27 16.58 1.32 11.91
CA LYS A 27 15.44 1.23 12.83
C LYS A 27 14.11 1.49 12.11
N ALA A 28 14.01 2.61 11.38
CA ALA A 28 12.78 2.98 10.67
C ALA A 28 12.42 1.96 9.58
N VAL A 29 13.42 1.39 8.88
CA VAL A 29 13.20 0.31 7.91
C VAL A 29 12.63 -0.94 8.58
N VAL A 30 13.21 -1.35 9.71
CA VAL A 30 12.76 -2.53 10.46
C VAL A 30 11.37 -2.32 11.05
N GLU A 31 11.11 -1.17 11.68
CA GLU A 31 9.79 -0.82 12.24
C GLU A 31 8.71 -0.80 11.14
N HIS A 32 9.00 -0.18 9.99
CA HIS A 32 8.06 -0.15 8.87
C HIS A 32 7.80 -1.55 8.29
N ALA A 33 8.82 -2.40 8.21
CA ALA A 33 8.65 -3.78 7.75
C ALA A 33 7.76 -4.58 8.71
N LEU A 34 8.01 -4.49 10.03
CA LEU A 34 7.17 -5.12 11.05
C LEU A 34 5.73 -4.61 11.02
N GLN A 35 5.56 -3.29 10.92
CA GLN A 35 4.22 -2.69 10.83
C GLN A 35 3.45 -3.19 9.61
N ARG A 36 4.13 -3.30 8.44
CA ARG A 36 3.52 -3.86 7.23
C ARG A 36 3.09 -5.31 7.43
N GLU A 37 3.92 -6.11 8.08
CA GLU A 37 3.64 -7.53 8.34
C GLU A 37 2.42 -7.70 9.26
N ILE A 38 2.39 -6.97 10.39
CA ILE A 38 1.27 -7.02 11.35
C ILE A 38 -0.02 -6.53 10.70
N GLN A 39 0.04 -5.47 9.87
CA GLN A 39 -1.13 -4.96 9.16
C GLN A 39 -1.62 -5.89 8.05
N ALA A 40 -0.72 -6.63 7.39
CA ALA A 40 -1.11 -7.66 6.43
C ALA A 40 -1.89 -8.79 7.12
N VAL A 41 -1.46 -9.20 8.31
CA VAL A 41 -2.18 -10.17 9.15
C VAL A 41 -3.52 -9.61 9.65
N GLY A 42 -3.59 -8.32 10.01
CA GLY A 42 -4.83 -7.67 10.47
C GLY A 42 -5.84 -7.31 9.36
N ARG A 43 -5.40 -7.17 8.11
CA ARG A 43 -6.28 -6.83 6.97
C ARG A 43 -7.18 -7.96 6.51
N GLN A 44 -6.99 -9.18 7.00
CA GLN A 44 -7.98 -10.25 6.83
C GLN A 44 -9.28 -10.01 7.65
N GLY A 45 -9.33 -8.98 8.50
CA GLY A 45 -10.43 -8.76 9.45
C GLY A 45 -11.13 -7.39 9.45
N ILE A 46 -10.88 -6.47 8.50
CA ILE A 46 -11.57 -5.17 8.48
C ILE A 46 -12.67 -5.17 7.41
N THR A 47 -13.78 -5.84 7.74
CA THR A 47 -15.08 -5.71 7.03
C THR A 47 -16.04 -4.89 7.91
N THR A 48 -15.70 -3.63 8.22
CA THR A 48 -16.59 -2.79 9.06
C THR A 48 -16.57 -1.30 8.71
N THR A 49 -16.30 -0.98 7.45
CA THR A 49 -16.87 0.18 6.76
C THR A 49 -17.19 -0.29 5.35
N LYS A 50 -18.23 0.22 4.68
CA LYS A 50 -18.50 -0.12 3.28
C LYS A 50 -17.28 0.30 2.44
N THR A 51 -16.34 -0.63 2.24
CA THR A 51 -15.17 -0.42 1.43
C THR A 51 -15.65 -0.41 -0.02
N CYS A 52 -15.56 0.73 -0.67
CA CYS A 52 -15.85 0.89 -2.10
C CYS A 52 -14.83 0.18 -3.00
N PHE A 53 -14.07 -0.78 -2.46
CA PHE A 53 -12.99 -1.48 -3.13
C PHE A 53 -12.79 -2.90 -2.60
N GLU A 54 -12.44 -3.80 -3.51
CA GLU A 54 -11.96 -5.18 -3.33
C GLU A 54 -10.45 -5.25 -3.62
N MET A 55 -9.74 -6.29 -3.21
CA MET A 55 -8.37 -6.52 -3.68
C MET A 55 -8.38 -7.55 -4.81
N ASN A 56 -7.67 -7.26 -5.91
CA ASN A 56 -7.51 -8.20 -7.01
C ASN A 56 -6.41 -9.24 -6.73
N ASP A 57 -6.31 -10.27 -7.58
CA ASP A 57 -5.29 -11.34 -7.50
C ASP A 57 -3.83 -10.84 -7.55
N ARG A 58 -3.62 -9.56 -7.89
CA ARG A 58 -2.31 -8.90 -7.93
C ARG A 58 -2.03 -8.10 -6.65
N GLY A 59 -2.90 -8.17 -5.65
CA GLY A 59 -2.78 -7.45 -4.39
C GLY A 59 -3.03 -5.94 -4.50
N LEU A 60 -3.67 -5.48 -5.59
CA LEU A 60 -4.01 -4.09 -5.80
C LEU A 60 -5.48 -3.83 -5.44
N PRO A 61 -5.81 -2.69 -4.81
CA PRO A 61 -7.19 -2.31 -4.55
C PRO A 61 -7.91 -1.99 -5.88
N GLN A 62 -9.01 -2.68 -6.14
CA GLN A 62 -9.93 -2.52 -7.25
C GLN A 62 -11.26 -1.97 -6.74
N LEU A 63 -11.72 -0.84 -7.27
CA LEU A 63 -13.01 -0.26 -6.87
C LEU A 63 -14.16 -1.23 -7.20
N THR A 64 -15.08 -1.43 -6.26
CA THR A 64 -16.29 -2.24 -6.49
C THR A 64 -17.23 -1.50 -7.42
N ARG A 65 -17.78 -2.20 -8.41
CA ARG A 65 -18.65 -1.61 -9.43
C ARG A 65 -19.98 -1.19 -8.81
N HIS A 66 -20.07 0.06 -8.35
CA HIS A 66 -21.32 0.68 -7.94
C HIS A 66 -22.00 1.32 -9.16
N GLY A 67 -23.10 0.70 -9.62
CA GLY A 67 -24.03 1.32 -10.56
C GLY A 67 -23.51 1.52 -11.98
N GLY A 68 -23.64 0.48 -12.82
CA GLY A 68 -23.97 0.53 -14.26
C GLY A 68 -23.09 1.30 -15.26
N GLU A 69 -22.68 2.53 -14.96
CA GLU A 69 -22.12 3.48 -15.90
C GLU A 69 -20.64 3.17 -16.17
N LYS A 70 -20.33 2.88 -17.44
CA LYS A 70 -18.95 2.72 -17.88
C LYS A 70 -18.36 4.11 -18.02
N VAL A 71 -17.28 4.40 -17.31
CA VAL A 71 -16.49 5.61 -17.55
C VAL A 71 -15.87 5.49 -18.94
N THR A 72 -16.43 6.21 -19.92
CA THR A 72 -15.89 6.29 -21.28
C THR A 72 -14.96 7.48 -21.43
N SER A 73 -14.03 7.43 -22.39
CA SER A 73 -13.15 8.56 -22.69
C SER A 73 -13.92 9.83 -23.02
N GLU A 74 -15.07 9.72 -23.71
CA GLU A 74 -15.95 10.85 -24.00
C GLU A 74 -16.50 11.53 -22.74
N MET A 75 -16.80 10.75 -21.70
CA MET A 75 -17.28 11.28 -20.41
C MET A 75 -16.17 12.04 -19.69
N VAL A 76 -14.92 11.56 -19.77
CA VAL A 76 -13.76 12.23 -19.19
C VAL A 76 -13.51 13.58 -19.86
N TYR A 77 -13.49 13.64 -21.20
CA TYR A 77 -13.27 14.90 -21.92
C TYR A 77 -14.34 15.95 -21.62
N LYS A 78 -15.61 15.54 -21.53
CA LYS A 78 -16.69 16.47 -21.13
C LYS A 78 -16.53 17.03 -19.72
N LEU A 79 -15.94 16.27 -18.80
CA LEU A 79 -15.66 16.76 -17.44
C LEU A 79 -14.48 17.74 -17.43
N MET A 80 -13.43 17.44 -18.20
CA MET A 80 -12.26 18.31 -18.35
C MET A 80 -12.66 19.68 -18.92
N ASP A 81 -13.44 19.69 -20.01
CA ASP A 81 -13.96 20.92 -20.62
C ASP A 81 -14.83 21.75 -19.65
N LYS A 82 -15.57 21.07 -18.77
CA LYS A 82 -16.45 21.71 -17.77
C LYS A 82 -15.67 22.29 -16.59
N GLU A 83 -14.56 21.66 -16.21
CA GLU A 83 -13.69 22.11 -15.10
C GLU A 83 -12.61 23.11 -15.56
N GLY A 84 -12.51 23.37 -16.87
CA GLY A 84 -11.57 24.35 -17.44
C GLY A 84 -10.11 23.90 -17.41
N ILE A 85 -9.89 22.58 -17.44
CA ILE A 85 -8.59 21.89 -17.47
C ILE A 85 -8.42 21.05 -18.72
#